data_AF-A0A7Z8ZN88-F1
#
_entry.id   AF-A0A7Z8ZN88-F1
#
_cell.length_a   1.000
_cell.length_b   1.000
_cell.length_c   1.000
_cell.angle_alpha   90.00
_cell.angle_beta   90.00
_cell.angle_gamma   90.00
#
_symmetry.space_group_name_H-M   'P 1'
#
loop_
_entity.id
_entity.type
_entity.pdbx_description
1 polymer ?
#
loop_
_entity_poly.entity_id
_entity_poly.type
_entity_poly.pdbx_seq_one_letter_code
_entity_poly.pdbx_strand_id
1 'polypeptide(L)'
;MTKNTRLNFSEGSIAMPEGFSDHTVNMLVLGGPENSLINLSITRAQLKPGETLSGYVDQQLKILKQRLKEHRVLKRETARLGSGEQAIEGEQIAATHKQGGIVWQYQAAFQVNVDGLVLIFTLTSKQKPDAGQIQSWSDWLSSFVTRDI
;
A
#
# COMPACT_ATOMS: atom_id res chain seq x y z
N MET A 1 28.52 10.09 -9.85
CA MET A 1 28.68 9.04 -8.83
C MET A 1 27.34 8.35 -8.70
N THR A 2 27.20 7.14 -9.23
CA THR A 2 25.97 6.35 -9.08
C THR A 2 25.84 5.96 -7.61
N LYS A 3 24.81 6.49 -6.93
CA LYS A 3 24.41 6.01 -5.60
C LYS A 3 24.27 4.50 -5.73
N ASN A 4 25.01 3.76 -4.91
CA ASN A 4 25.02 2.32 -4.91
C ASN A 4 23.69 1.85 -4.29
N THR A 5 22.61 1.89 -5.08
CA THR A 5 21.26 1.60 -4.59
C THR A 5 21.18 0.12 -4.31
N ARG A 6 21.07 -0.25 -3.04
CA ARG A 6 20.85 -1.65 -2.63
C ARG A 6 19.37 -1.87 -2.39
N LEU A 7 18.83 -2.98 -2.89
CA LEU A 7 17.53 -3.48 -2.50
C LEU A 7 17.68 -4.23 -1.19
N ASN A 8 16.90 -3.84 -0.17
CA ASN A 8 16.89 -4.48 1.15
C ASN A 8 15.60 -5.29 1.33
N PHE A 9 15.74 -6.49 1.87
CA PHE A 9 14.65 -7.40 2.24
C PHE A 9 14.92 -7.97 3.65
N SER A 10 14.02 -8.81 4.17
CA SER A 10 14.14 -9.36 5.53
C SER A 10 15.41 -10.17 5.75
N GLU A 11 15.86 -10.90 4.72
CA GLU A 11 16.98 -11.84 4.78
C GLU A 11 18.33 -11.19 4.44
N GLY A 12 18.35 -9.96 3.92
CA GLY A 12 19.59 -9.31 3.51
C GLY A 12 19.41 -8.18 2.51
N SER A 13 20.41 -7.97 1.65
CA SER A 13 20.36 -6.97 0.59
C SER A 13 21.15 -7.39 -0.63
N ILE A 14 20.78 -6.85 -1.79
CA ILE A 14 21.46 -7.07 -3.06
C ILE A 14 21.70 -5.74 -3.78
N ALA A 15 22.77 -5.63 -4.58
CA ALA A 15 22.99 -4.45 -5.41
C ALA A 15 21.95 -4.40 -6.53
N MET A 16 21.35 -3.24 -6.77
CA MET A 16 20.47 -3.06 -7.92
C MET A 16 21.30 -2.89 -9.19
N PRO A 17 21.05 -3.68 -10.25
CA PRO A 17 21.61 -3.40 -11.55
C PRO A 17 21.10 -2.06 -12.09
N GLU A 18 21.93 -1.39 -12.88
CA GLU A 18 21.56 -0.12 -13.49
C GLU A 18 20.33 -0.27 -14.40
N GLY A 19 19.42 0.71 -14.33
CA GLY A 19 18.21 0.75 -15.16
C GLY A 19 16.99 -0.01 -14.62
N PHE A 20 17.11 -0.73 -13.50
CA PHE A 20 15.98 -1.44 -12.89
C PHE A 20 15.17 -0.55 -11.93
N SER A 21 13.85 -0.71 -11.95
CA SER A 21 12.92 -0.12 -10.97
C SER A 21 12.42 -1.16 -9.97
N ASP A 22 12.22 -0.76 -8.71
CA ASP A 22 11.68 -1.63 -7.66
C ASP A 22 10.15 -1.76 -7.80
N HIS A 23 9.67 -2.95 -8.19
CA HIS A 23 8.25 -3.32 -8.22
C HIS A 23 7.92 -4.41 -7.19
N THR A 24 8.70 -4.51 -6.10
CA THR A 24 8.52 -5.55 -5.08
C THR A 24 7.14 -5.48 -4.44
N VAL A 25 6.46 -6.63 -4.40
CA VAL A 25 5.22 -6.85 -3.65
C VAL A 25 5.56 -7.64 -2.40
N ASN A 26 5.33 -7.06 -1.23
CA ASN A 26 5.35 -7.83 0.02
C ASN A 26 3.94 -8.35 0.23
N MET A 27 3.79 -9.63 0.56
CA MET A 27 2.49 -10.26 0.80
C MET A 27 2.55 -11.02 2.12
N LEU A 28 1.67 -10.65 3.05
CA LEU A 28 1.51 -11.27 4.37
C LEU A 28 0.14 -11.94 4.40
N VAL A 29 0.12 -13.25 4.53
CA VAL A 29 -1.10 -14.05 4.60
C VAL A 29 -1.27 -14.61 6.01
N LEU A 30 -2.50 -14.60 6.52
CA LEU A 30 -2.81 -15.20 7.81
C LEU A 30 -3.24 -16.66 7.58
N GLY A 31 -2.39 -17.60 7.97
CA GLY A 31 -2.56 -19.02 7.65
C GLY A 31 -1.92 -19.39 6.31
N GLY A 32 -2.57 -20.28 5.55
CA GLY A 32 -2.12 -20.68 4.20
C GLY A 32 -2.75 -19.82 3.09
N PRO A 33 -2.08 -19.65 1.92
CA PRO A 33 -2.58 -18.81 0.83
C PRO A 33 -4.01 -19.12 0.37
N GLU A 34 -4.36 -20.41 0.31
CA GLU A 34 -5.67 -20.89 -0.14
C GLU A 34 -6.82 -20.52 0.82
N ASN A 35 -6.52 -20.45 2.13
CA ASN A 35 -7.51 -20.32 3.19
C ASN A 35 -7.53 -18.94 3.85
N SER A 36 -6.65 -18.03 3.43
CA SER A 36 -6.53 -16.70 4.04
C SER A 36 -7.81 -15.89 3.81
N LEU A 37 -8.51 -15.56 4.90
CA LEU A 37 -9.67 -14.67 4.87
C LEU A 37 -9.26 -13.21 4.74
N ILE A 38 -8.08 -12.88 5.29
CA ILE A 38 -7.49 -11.56 5.29
C ILE A 38 -6.04 -11.66 4.81
N ASN A 39 -5.59 -10.73 3.99
CA ASN A 39 -4.19 -10.60 3.60
C ASN A 39 -3.77 -9.13 3.62
N LEU A 40 -2.49 -8.90 3.86
CA LEU A 40 -1.86 -7.60 3.78
C LEU A 40 -0.84 -7.61 2.64
N SER A 41 -0.71 -6.48 1.96
CA SER A 41 0.36 -6.30 0.98
C SER A 41 0.93 -4.90 1.02
N ILE A 42 2.19 -4.79 0.60
CA ILE A 42 2.89 -3.52 0.40
C ILE A 42 3.45 -3.52 -1.01
N THR A 43 3.07 -2.52 -1.79
CA THR A 43 3.54 -2.32 -3.17
C THR A 43 4.18 -0.94 -3.31
N ARG A 44 4.99 -0.78 -4.36
CA ARG A 44 5.62 0.50 -4.70
C ARG A 44 5.02 1.08 -5.96
N ALA A 45 4.93 2.40 -6.01
CA ALA A 45 4.67 3.16 -7.21
C ALA A 45 5.55 4.41 -7.25
N GLN A 46 5.61 5.03 -8.42
CA GLN A 46 6.35 6.25 -8.64
C GLN A 46 5.39 7.31 -9.16
N LEU A 47 5.34 8.46 -8.50
CA LEU A 47 4.59 9.62 -8.99
C LEU A 47 5.23 10.13 -10.27
N LYS A 48 4.38 10.56 -11.21
CA LYS A 48 4.85 11.30 -12.39
C LYS A 48 5.40 12.67 -11.97
N PRO A 49 6.30 13.28 -12.75
CA PRO A 49 6.76 14.64 -12.50
C PRO A 49 5.59 15.62 -12.32
N GLY A 50 5.55 16.31 -11.18
CA GLY A 50 4.49 17.28 -10.84
C GLY A 50 3.14 16.68 -10.42
N GLU A 51 3.02 15.35 -10.35
CA GLU A 51 1.82 14.69 -9.86
C GLU A 51 1.75 14.74 -8.33
N THR A 52 0.58 15.09 -7.79
CA THR A 52 0.33 15.03 -6.36
C THR A 52 -0.12 13.62 -5.96
N LEU A 53 0.08 13.24 -4.70
CA LEU A 53 -0.41 11.96 -4.17
C LEU A 53 -1.91 11.77 -4.41
N SER A 54 -2.71 12.82 -4.19
CA SER A 54 -4.16 12.75 -4.41
C SER A 54 -4.52 12.55 -5.89
N GLY A 55 -3.79 13.22 -6.79
CA GLY A 55 -3.95 13.03 -8.24
C GLY A 55 -3.56 11.62 -8.69
N TYR A 56 -2.53 11.03 -8.09
CA TYR A 56 -2.19 9.63 -8.29
C TYR A 56 -3.31 8.70 -7.82
N VAL A 57 -3.86 8.91 -6.63
CA VAL A 57 -4.96 8.10 -6.09
C VAL A 57 -6.20 8.19 -7.00
N ASP A 58 -6.53 9.38 -7.51
CA ASP A 58 -7.62 9.56 -8.48
C ASP A 58 -7.43 8.72 -9.76
N GLN A 59 -6.20 8.68 -10.28
CA GLN A 59 -5.89 7.83 -11.45
C GLN A 59 -6.03 6.35 -11.13
N GLN A 60 -5.53 5.91 -9.96
CA GLN A 60 -5.66 4.52 -9.54
C GLN A 60 -7.14 4.10 -9.39
N LEU A 61 -7.98 4.95 -8.81
CA LEU A 61 -9.42 4.69 -8.71
C LEU A 61 -10.10 4.53 -10.07
N LYS A 62 -9.72 5.33 -11.06
CA LYS A 62 -10.22 5.18 -12.44
C LYS A 62 -9.83 3.82 -13.02
N ILE A 63 -8.58 3.40 -12.80
CA ILE A 63 -8.07 2.09 -13.26
C ILE A 63 -8.82 0.95 -12.55
N LEU A 64 -8.97 1.01 -11.22
CA LEU A 64 -9.67 -0.02 -10.44
C LEU A 64 -11.13 -0.14 -10.88
N LYS A 65 -11.82 0.98 -11.12
CA LYS A 65 -13.21 0.98 -11.62
C LYS A 65 -13.35 0.30 -12.99
N GLN A 66 -12.33 0.38 -13.84
CA GLN A 66 -12.33 -0.28 -15.16
C GLN A 66 -11.99 -1.77 -15.07
N ARG A 67 -11.10 -2.15 -14.14
CA ARG A 67 -10.55 -3.51 -14.05
C ARG A 67 -11.32 -4.43 -13.11
N LEU A 68 -11.95 -3.89 -12.07
CA LEU A 68 -12.60 -4.67 -11.03
C LEU A 68 -14.11 -4.59 -11.17
N LYS A 69 -14.75 -5.76 -11.27
CA LYS A 69 -16.20 -5.89 -11.39
C LYS A 69 -16.89 -5.32 -10.15
N GLU A 70 -17.89 -4.46 -10.37
CA GLU A 70 -18.71 -3.85 -9.30
C GLU A 70 -17.87 -3.11 -8.23
N HIS A 71 -16.73 -2.53 -8.63
CA HIS A 71 -15.89 -1.75 -7.71
C HIS A 71 -16.62 -0.51 -7.17
N ARG A 72 -16.67 -0.36 -5.85
CA ARG A 72 -17.32 0.74 -5.13
C ARG A 72 -16.42 1.27 -4.03
N VAL A 73 -16.11 2.56 -4.10
CA VAL A 73 -15.46 3.28 -3.00
C VAL A 73 -16.51 3.55 -1.92
N LEU A 74 -16.20 3.16 -0.68
CA LEU A 74 -17.06 3.34 0.48
C LEU A 74 -16.65 4.56 1.31
N LYS A 75 -15.33 4.80 1.41
CA LYS A 75 -14.76 5.91 2.17
C LYS A 75 -13.43 6.31 1.57
N ARG A 76 -13.12 7.60 1.63
CA ARG A 76 -11.82 8.19 1.29
C ARG A 76 -11.48 9.19 2.39
N GLU A 77 -10.29 9.10 2.95
CA GLU A 77 -9.87 9.89 4.11
C GLU A 77 -8.35 10.04 4.19
N THR A 78 -7.88 10.96 5.02
CA THR A 78 -6.46 11.06 5.36
C THR A 78 -6.01 9.83 6.15
N ALA A 79 -4.79 9.38 5.91
CA ALA A 79 -4.13 8.33 6.68
C ALA A 79 -2.77 8.79 7.18
N ARG A 80 -2.23 8.08 8.17
CA ARG A 80 -0.92 8.34 8.76
C ARG A 80 -0.09 7.06 8.73
N LEU A 81 1.15 7.16 8.26
CA LEU A 81 2.14 6.09 8.27
C LEU A 81 3.21 6.42 9.30
N GLY A 82 3.44 5.50 10.24
CA GLY A 82 4.32 5.71 11.38
C GLY A 82 3.68 6.57 12.49
N SER A 83 4.51 6.96 13.47
CA SER A 83 4.09 7.70 14.66
C SER A 83 5.05 8.85 14.98
N GLY A 84 4.63 9.77 15.86
CA GLY A 84 5.44 10.94 16.24
C GLY A 84 5.66 11.94 15.10
N GLU A 85 6.68 12.79 15.23
CA GLU A 85 6.97 13.90 14.32
C GLU A 85 7.42 13.44 12.92
N GLN A 86 7.93 12.22 12.79
CA GLN A 86 8.39 11.64 11.52
C GLN A 86 7.27 10.93 10.75
N ALA A 87 6.05 10.93 11.27
CA ALA A 87 4.94 10.27 10.61
C ALA A 87 4.58 10.96 9.29
N ILE A 88 4.24 10.14 8.30
CA ILE A 88 3.97 10.58 6.93
C ILE A 88 2.46 10.63 6.74
N GLU A 89 1.94 11.80 6.37
CA GLU A 89 0.55 11.94 5.95
C GLU A 89 0.35 11.32 4.56
N GLY A 90 -0.78 10.67 4.37
CA GLY A 90 -1.16 10.05 3.12
C GLY A 90 -2.67 9.98 2.96
N GLU A 91 -3.10 9.13 2.04
CA GLU A 91 -4.51 9.02 1.67
C GLU A 91 -4.94 7.56 1.69
N GLN A 92 -6.10 7.30 2.29
CA GLN A 92 -6.69 5.97 2.41
C GLN A 92 -8.06 5.89 1.74
N ILE A 93 -8.33 4.72 1.18
CA ILE A 93 -9.59 4.35 0.60
C ILE A 93 -10.05 3.02 1.16
N ALA A 94 -11.30 2.97 1.61
CA ALA A 94 -12.04 1.74 1.83
C ALA A 94 -12.93 1.49 0.61
N ALA A 95 -12.86 0.31 0.01
CA ALA A 95 -13.61 -0.06 -1.18
C ALA A 95 -14.07 -1.53 -1.13
N THR A 96 -15.00 -1.86 -2.02
CA THR A 96 -15.43 -3.24 -2.27
C THR A 96 -15.41 -3.52 -3.76
N HIS A 97 -15.25 -4.79 -4.13
CA HIS A 97 -15.47 -5.27 -5.50
C HIS A 97 -15.90 -6.74 -5.47
N LYS A 98 -16.27 -7.29 -6.63
CA LYS A 98 -16.74 -8.67 -6.74
C LYS A 98 -15.70 -9.59 -7.39
N GLN A 99 -15.34 -10.66 -6.69
CA GLN A 99 -14.47 -11.73 -7.18
C GLN A 99 -14.83 -13.05 -6.47
N GLY A 100 -15.68 -13.88 -7.08
CA GLY A 100 -16.24 -15.08 -6.43
C GLY A 100 -17.18 -14.81 -5.24
N GLY A 101 -17.08 -13.63 -4.63
CA GLY A 101 -17.90 -13.04 -3.58
C GLY A 101 -17.56 -11.55 -3.44
N ILE A 102 -18.08 -10.90 -2.39
CA ILE A 102 -17.69 -9.50 -2.10
C ILE A 102 -16.32 -9.52 -1.42
N VAL A 103 -15.39 -8.75 -1.99
CA VAL A 103 -14.07 -8.51 -1.43
C VAL A 103 -14.04 -7.09 -0.87
N TRP A 104 -13.55 -6.94 0.36
CA TRP A 104 -13.35 -5.68 1.05
C TRP A 104 -11.88 -5.31 0.98
N GLN A 105 -11.57 -4.06 0.64
CA GLN A 105 -10.21 -3.57 0.54
C GLN A 105 -10.04 -2.24 1.25
N TYR A 106 -8.94 -2.12 1.99
CA TYR A 106 -8.45 -0.86 2.56
C TYR A 106 -7.08 -0.63 1.95
N GLN A 107 -6.92 0.49 1.26
CA GLN A 107 -5.67 0.85 0.60
C GLN A 107 -5.23 2.22 1.10
N ALA A 108 -3.98 2.33 1.57
CA ALA A 108 -3.40 3.59 2.01
C ALA A 108 -2.11 3.86 1.24
N ALA A 109 -2.02 5.02 0.62
CA ALA A 109 -0.90 5.47 -0.18
C ALA A 109 -0.15 6.60 0.53
N PHE A 110 1.19 6.53 0.55
CA PHE A 110 2.06 7.48 1.22
C PHE A 110 3.24 7.81 0.32
N GLN A 111 3.49 9.09 0.06
CA GLN A 111 4.72 9.53 -0.59
C GLN A 111 5.84 9.56 0.45
N VAL A 112 6.81 8.66 0.34
CA VAL A 112 7.83 8.45 1.38
C VAL A 112 9.14 9.18 1.11
N ASN A 113 9.28 9.82 -0.05
CA ASN A 113 10.41 10.71 -0.34
C ASN A 113 10.02 11.84 -1.29
N VAL A 114 10.90 12.84 -1.39
CA VAL A 114 10.73 14.00 -2.28
C VAL A 114 10.77 13.64 -3.77
N ASP A 115 11.40 12.52 -4.11
CA ASP A 115 11.52 12.04 -5.49
C ASP A 115 10.24 11.38 -6.02
N GLY A 116 9.20 11.24 -5.19
CA GLY A 116 7.89 10.74 -5.60
C GLY A 116 7.69 9.22 -5.44
N LEU A 117 8.53 8.53 -4.68
CA LEU A 117 8.32 7.14 -4.30
C LEU A 117 7.07 7.04 -3.41
N VAL A 118 6.13 6.19 -3.80
CA VAL A 118 4.90 5.91 -3.05
C VAL A 118 4.92 4.49 -2.53
N LEU A 119 4.65 4.32 -1.23
CA LEU A 119 4.30 3.03 -0.65
C LEU A 119 2.78 2.91 -0.56
N ILE A 120 2.26 1.78 -1.03
CA ILE A 120 0.83 1.48 -0.98
C ILE A 120 0.64 0.23 -0.14
N PHE A 121 0.03 0.43 1.02
CA PHE A 121 -0.40 -0.64 1.91
C PHE A 121 -1.80 -1.07 1.49
N THR A 122 -2.08 -2.36 1.51
CA THR A 122 -3.41 -2.88 1.17
C THR A 122 -3.78 -4.02 2.09
N LEU A 123 -4.92 -3.90 2.77
CA LEU A 123 -5.63 -5.01 3.40
C LEU A 123 -6.72 -5.47 2.45
N THR A 124 -6.75 -6.77 2.17
CA THR A 124 -7.85 -7.40 1.42
C THR A 124 -8.52 -8.45 2.30
N SER A 125 -9.85 -8.46 2.33
CA SER A 125 -10.64 -9.39 3.12
C SER A 125 -11.83 -9.95 2.35
N LYS A 126 -12.08 -11.27 2.49
CA LYS A 126 -13.27 -11.94 1.92
C LYS A 126 -14.55 -11.71 2.75
N GLN A 127 -14.41 -11.12 3.94
CA GLN A 127 -15.51 -10.74 4.82
C GLN A 127 -15.38 -9.26 5.20
N LYS A 128 -16.48 -8.62 5.59
CA LYS A 128 -16.43 -7.24 6.05
C LYS A 128 -15.55 -7.17 7.30
N PRO A 129 -14.47 -6.37 7.31
CA PRO A 129 -13.63 -6.26 8.49
C PRO A 129 -14.43 -5.69 9.67
N ASP A 130 -14.27 -6.29 10.83
CA ASP A 130 -14.83 -5.75 12.08
C ASP A 130 -13.98 -4.60 12.63
N ALA A 131 -14.43 -3.99 13.73
CA ALA A 131 -13.74 -2.87 14.35
C ALA A 131 -12.32 -3.23 14.85
N GLY A 132 -12.12 -4.46 15.35
CA GLY A 132 -10.81 -4.91 15.83
C GLY A 132 -9.81 -5.12 14.68
N GLN A 133 -10.28 -5.62 13.55
CA GLN A 133 -9.48 -5.76 12.34
C GLN A 133 -9.13 -4.40 11.72
N ILE A 134 -10.07 -3.45 11.72
CA ILE A 134 -9.81 -2.07 11.29
C ILE A 134 -8.80 -1.39 12.22
N GLN A 135 -8.87 -1.64 13.53
CA GLN A 135 -7.86 -1.14 14.47
C GLN A 135 -6.48 -1.76 14.20
N SER A 136 -6.42 -3.08 14.00
CA SER A 136 -5.16 -3.78 13.69
C SER A 136 -4.50 -3.25 12.41
N TRP A 137 -5.30 -2.87 11.41
CA TRP A 137 -4.83 -2.18 10.21
C TRP A 137 -4.21 -0.81 10.53
N SER A 138 -4.88 0.00 11.36
CA SER A 138 -4.36 1.29 11.80
C SER A 138 -3.06 1.14 12.60
N ASP A 139 -2.99 0.15 13.48
CA ASP A 139 -1.81 -0.15 14.30
C ASP A 139 -0.64 -0.59 13.41
N TRP A 140 -0.90 -1.40 12.38
CA TRP A 140 0.10 -1.81 11.41
C TRP A 140 0.71 -0.61 10.66
N LEU A 141 -0.12 0.31 10.16
CA LEU A 141 0.37 1.54 9.53
C LEU A 141 1.18 2.40 10.52
N SER A 142 0.71 2.53 11.76
CA SER A 142 1.36 3.35 12.80
C SER A 142 2.69 2.76 13.27
N SER A 143 2.89 1.44 13.10
CA SER A 143 4.12 0.74 13.44
C SER A 143 5.27 0.96 12.46
N PHE A 144 5.00 1.60 11.30
CA PHE A 144 6.03 1.87 10.31
C PHE A 144 7.11 2.81 10.86
N VAL A 145 8.37 2.44 10.64
CA VAL A 145 9.53 3.26 10.96
C VAL A 145 10.34 3.44 9.69
N THR A 146 10.61 4.68 9.31
CA THR A 146 11.54 4.98 8.22
C THR A 146 12.92 4.46 8.58
N ARG A 147 13.60 3.80 7.64
CA ARG A 147 15.02 3.53 7.80
C ARG A 147 15.78 4.82 7.49
N ASP A 148 16.68 5.21 8.37
CA ASP A 148 17.76 6.12 8.01
C ASP A 148 18.67 5.36 7.03
N ILE A 149 18.78 5.85 5.79
CA ILE A 149 19.63 5.26 4.74
C ILE A 149 20.71 6.26 4.34
#